data_AF-A0A9P8SDL7-F1
#
_entry.id   AF-A0A9P8SDL7-F1
#
_cell.length_a   1.000
_cell.length_b   1.000
_cell.length_c   1.000
_cell.angle_alpha   90.00
_cell.angle_beta   90.00
_cell.angle_gamma   90.00
#
_symmetry.space_group_name_H-M   'P 1'
#
loop_
_entity.id
_entity.type
_entity.pdbx_description
1 polymer ?
#
loop_
_entity_poly.entity_id
_entity_poly.type
_entity_poly.pdbx_seq_one_letter_code
_entity_poly.pdbx_strand_id
1 'polypeptide(L)'
;MRSDSEIKGPIGKLHNIVHWVERSGQRIERLHMLQSIENTALGLEDKTTYDVVMDNATRWNSSEAMMERGYMLRNALDSLVQAEVTEWNQYVARRTQHGAKPMPKKCRKKPTIVDDQMVTEDWSVIAEYLAILKPLKIATKRLEGQPRQGKFGAIWEVLLTMEWLLKHLEEAKLQHERDEEPYLRIGCNLGWMKLDQYYALTEDSPAYLASLVLHPAFRWSTVESQWSDHPDWLARGRAAVQELWEEYRTSRSSKIRYPRSPQLQGRQRT
;
A
#
# COMPACT_ATOMS: atom_id res chain seq x y z
N MET A 1 22.57 -8.84 7.03
CA MET A 1 22.83 -7.40 6.86
C MET A 1 22.85 -7.11 5.37
N ARG A 2 21.74 -6.64 4.80
CA ARG A 2 21.78 -6.08 3.45
C ARG A 2 22.45 -4.72 3.56
N SER A 3 23.46 -4.47 2.74
CA SER A 3 24.02 -3.13 2.58
C SER A 3 22.92 -2.25 1.97
N ASP A 4 22.52 -1.21 2.68
CA ASP A 4 21.63 -0.13 2.22
C ASP A 4 22.37 0.74 1.17
N SER A 5 22.91 0.10 0.13
CA SER A 5 23.51 0.75 -1.02
C SER A 5 22.39 1.17 -1.96
N GLU A 6 22.02 2.45 -1.86
CA GLU A 6 21.31 3.25 -2.86
C GLU A 6 20.07 2.58 -3.46
N ILE A 7 18.91 2.79 -2.82
CA ILE A 7 17.64 2.68 -3.53
C ILE A 7 17.70 3.75 -4.64
N LYS A 8 17.81 3.32 -5.90
CA LYS A 8 17.90 4.23 -7.06
C LYS A 8 16.50 4.62 -7.52
N GLY A 9 16.37 5.84 -8.03
CA GLY A 9 15.12 6.41 -8.55
C GLY A 9 14.38 7.32 -7.56
N PRO A 10 13.23 7.89 -7.96
CA PRO A 10 12.53 8.95 -7.22
C PRO A 10 12.16 8.56 -5.78
N ILE A 11 11.66 7.34 -5.58
CA ILE A 11 11.29 6.82 -4.24
C ILE A 11 12.52 6.72 -3.33
N GLY A 12 13.65 6.27 -3.89
CA GLY A 12 14.89 6.13 -3.14
C GLY A 12 15.49 7.46 -2.70
N LYS A 13 15.47 8.46 -3.59
CA LYS A 13 15.83 9.84 -3.24
C LYS A 13 14.96 10.37 -2.11
N LEU A 14 13.64 10.22 -2.22
CA LEU A 14 12.71 10.67 -1.18
C LEU A 14 12.97 9.97 0.17
N HIS A 15 13.17 8.65 0.15
CA HIS A 15 13.55 7.87 1.33
C HIS A 15 14.82 8.42 1.99
N ASN A 16 15.87 8.67 1.19
CA ASN A 16 17.13 9.22 1.67
C ASN A 16 16.94 10.61 2.29
N ILE A 17 16.15 11.48 1.66
CA ILE A 17 15.82 12.82 2.16
C ILE A 17 15.11 12.72 3.51
N VAL A 18 14.04 11.92 3.60
CA VAL A 18 13.24 11.74 4.82
C VAL A 18 14.12 11.25 5.97
N HIS A 19 14.93 10.21 5.75
CA HIS A 19 15.86 9.73 6.77
C HIS A 19 16.95 10.74 7.13
N TRP A 20 17.41 11.55 6.16
CA TRP A 20 18.41 12.57 6.42
C TRP A 20 17.86 13.70 7.31
N VAL A 21 16.60 14.10 7.12
CA VAL A 21 15.90 15.08 7.98
C VAL A 21 15.77 14.52 9.41
N GLU A 22 15.19 13.34 9.56
CA GLU A 22 14.88 12.72 10.87
C GLU A 22 16.11 12.49 11.75
N ARG A 23 17.29 12.34 11.14
CA ARG A 23 18.55 12.14 11.87
C ARG A 23 19.08 13.40 12.57
N SER A 24 18.42 14.56 12.46
CA SER A 24 18.89 15.80 13.10
C SER A 24 17.76 16.75 13.47
N GLY A 25 17.65 17.07 14.78
CA GLY A 25 16.69 18.06 15.27
C GLY A 25 16.82 19.44 14.60
N GLN A 26 18.04 19.87 14.28
CA GLN A 26 18.26 21.13 13.53
C GLN A 26 17.65 21.10 12.12
N ARG A 27 17.67 19.93 11.46
CA ARG A 27 17.06 19.78 10.13
C ARG A 27 15.54 19.73 10.21
N ILE A 28 15.00 19.07 11.23
CA ILE A 28 13.57 19.07 11.54
C ILE A 28 13.10 20.51 11.78
N GLU A 29 13.74 21.24 12.69
CA GLU A 29 13.42 22.65 12.97
C GLU A 29 13.49 23.53 11.71
N ARG A 30 14.54 23.34 10.88
CA ARG A 30 14.67 24.07 9.62
C ARG A 30 13.56 23.71 8.63
N LEU A 31 13.13 22.45 8.57
CA LEU A 31 12.01 22.03 7.74
C LEU A 31 10.70 22.69 8.19
N HIS A 32 10.43 22.74 9.51
CA HIS A 32 9.26 23.46 10.04
C HIS A 32 9.31 24.96 9.74
N MET A 33 10.49 25.58 9.83
CA MET A 33 10.67 26.99 9.45
C MET A 33 10.34 27.23 7.98
N LEU A 34 10.83 26.37 7.07
CA LEU A 34 10.55 26.47 5.64
C LEU A 34 9.05 26.29 5.34
N GLN A 35 8.39 25.32 5.99
CA GLN A 35 6.93 25.17 5.90
C GLN A 35 6.18 26.41 6.39
N SER A 36 6.62 27.03 7.49
CA SER A 36 5.98 28.24 8.02
C SER A 36 6.10 29.44 7.07
N ILE A 37 7.25 29.59 6.42
CA ILE A 37 7.48 30.60 5.39
C ILE A 37 6.54 30.35 4.20
N GLU A 38 6.47 29.11 3.73
CA GLU A 38 5.59 28.70 2.62
C GLU A 38 4.12 28.92 2.94
N ASN A 39 3.64 28.42 4.08
CA ASN A 39 2.25 28.58 4.55
C ASN A 39 1.86 30.06 4.63
N THR A 40 2.80 30.91 5.07
CA THR A 40 2.58 32.37 5.13
C THR A 40 2.57 33.01 3.75
N ALA A 41 3.46 32.61 2.85
CA ALA A 41 3.51 33.10 1.48
C ALA A 41 2.26 32.72 0.66
N LEU A 42 1.71 31.53 0.91
CA LEU A 42 0.48 31.03 0.29
C LEU A 42 -0.81 31.57 0.94
N GLY A 43 -0.70 32.28 2.07
CA GLY A 43 -1.86 32.84 2.76
C GLY A 43 -2.79 31.78 3.35
N LEU A 44 -2.27 30.62 3.75
CA LEU A 44 -3.09 29.53 4.30
C LEU A 44 -3.66 29.91 5.68
N GLU A 45 -4.93 29.58 5.89
CA GLU A 45 -5.60 29.74 7.19
C GLU A 45 -5.02 28.77 8.22
N ASP A 46 -4.85 27.50 7.84
CA ASP A 46 -4.15 26.51 8.64
C ASP A 46 -2.65 26.59 8.35
N LYS A 47 -1.88 27.00 9.37
CA LYS A 47 -0.42 27.10 9.30
C LYS A 47 0.28 25.93 10.01
N THR A 48 -0.44 24.85 10.28
CA THR A 48 0.14 23.63 10.85
C THR A 48 1.33 23.18 10.01
N THR A 49 2.39 22.81 10.71
CA THR A 49 3.59 22.24 10.10
C THR A 49 3.71 20.79 10.55
N TYR A 50 4.35 19.98 9.72
CA TYR A 50 4.34 18.54 9.87
C TYR A 50 5.76 17.98 9.83
N ASP A 51 5.98 16.93 10.64
CA ASP A 51 7.17 16.09 10.51
C ASP A 51 7.14 15.31 9.20
N VAL A 52 8.29 14.77 8.78
CA VAL A 52 8.28 13.75 7.72
C VAL A 52 7.78 12.42 8.28
N VAL A 53 7.40 11.50 7.40
CA VAL A 53 6.97 10.15 7.79
C VAL A 53 7.98 9.16 7.25
N MET A 54 8.69 8.44 8.13
CA MET A 54 9.58 7.36 7.71
C MET A 54 8.79 6.13 7.28
N ASP A 55 9.25 5.48 6.21
CA ASP A 55 8.78 4.16 5.85
C ASP A 55 9.47 3.07 6.69
N ASN A 56 8.82 1.91 6.79
CA ASN A 56 9.30 0.79 7.58
C ASN A 56 8.84 -0.53 6.94
N ALA A 57 9.78 -1.43 6.69
CA ALA A 57 9.53 -2.73 6.09
C ALA A 57 8.44 -3.58 6.79
N THR A 58 8.17 -3.37 8.09
CA THR A 58 7.20 -4.17 8.84
C THR A 58 5.79 -3.56 8.92
N ARG A 59 5.62 -2.26 8.63
CA ARG A 59 4.33 -1.58 8.77
C ARG A 59 3.66 -1.43 7.42
N TRP A 60 2.44 -1.98 7.29
CA TRP A 60 1.68 -1.87 6.04
C TRP A 60 1.45 -0.41 5.66
N ASN A 61 1.48 -0.13 4.36
CA ASN A 61 1.32 1.19 3.76
C ASN A 61 2.36 2.25 4.18
N SER A 62 3.47 1.87 4.83
CA SER A 62 4.45 2.86 5.31
C SER A 62 5.12 3.65 4.18
N SER A 63 5.48 3.00 3.07
CA SER A 63 6.13 3.67 1.94
C SER A 63 5.18 4.61 1.23
N GLU A 64 3.89 4.25 1.14
CA GLU A 64 2.85 5.15 0.64
C GLU A 64 2.66 6.36 1.58
N ALA A 65 2.66 6.15 2.90
CA ALA A 65 2.54 7.25 3.86
C ALA A 65 3.74 8.20 3.82
N MET A 66 4.95 7.67 3.62
CA MET A 66 6.16 8.46 3.37
C MET A 66 6.01 9.28 2.08
N MET A 67 5.55 8.67 0.99
CA MET A 67 5.32 9.37 -0.29
C MET A 67 4.26 10.46 -0.15
N GLU A 68 3.14 10.18 0.53
CA GLU A 68 2.05 11.13 0.75
C GLU A 68 2.53 12.35 1.55
N ARG A 69 3.24 12.13 2.67
CA ARG A 69 3.81 13.22 3.46
C ARG A 69 4.93 13.95 2.70
N GLY A 70 5.79 13.21 2.02
CA GLY A 70 6.87 13.77 1.21
C GLY A 70 6.36 14.70 0.11
N TYR A 71 5.35 14.26 -0.65
CA TYR A 71 4.74 15.04 -1.71
C TYR A 71 4.00 16.29 -1.20
N MET A 72 3.35 16.18 -0.02
CA MET A 72 2.76 17.31 0.68
C MET A 72 3.82 18.36 1.05
N LEU A 73 4.99 17.92 1.50
CA LEU A 73 6.10 18.78 1.94
C LEU A 73 7.11 19.10 0.84
N ARG A 74 6.83 18.78 -0.43
CA ARG A 74 7.83 18.79 -1.52
C ARG A 74 8.58 20.12 -1.66
N ASN A 75 7.88 21.25 -1.58
CA ASN A 75 8.50 22.57 -1.74
C ASN A 75 9.46 22.90 -0.59
N ALA A 76 9.06 22.59 0.65
CA ALA A 76 9.90 22.76 1.83
C ALA A 76 11.11 21.80 1.81
N LEU A 77 10.91 20.55 1.38
CA LEU A 77 11.98 19.56 1.21
C LEU A 77 12.97 19.98 0.12
N ASP A 78 12.48 20.40 -1.05
CA ASP A 78 13.31 20.91 -2.14
C ASP A 78 14.12 22.12 -1.71
N SER A 79 13.50 23.07 -0.98
CA SER A 79 14.20 24.24 -0.44
C SER A 79 15.30 23.86 0.55
N LEU A 80 15.03 22.85 1.39
CA LEU A 80 15.99 22.35 2.37
C LEU A 80 17.19 21.68 1.70
N VAL A 81 16.95 20.81 0.72
CA VAL A 81 17.99 20.12 -0.05
C VAL A 81 18.76 21.10 -0.92
N GLN A 82 18.09 22.04 -1.58
CA GLN A 82 18.72 23.06 -2.42
C GLN A 82 19.69 23.94 -1.62
N ALA A 83 19.41 24.22 -0.34
CA ALA A 83 20.34 24.93 0.52
C ALA A 83 21.65 24.15 0.71
N GLU A 84 21.57 22.85 0.99
CA GLU A 84 22.74 21.96 1.13
C GLU A 84 23.53 21.84 -0.17
N VAL A 85 22.85 21.69 -1.31
CA VAL A 85 23.46 21.66 -2.64
C VAL A 85 24.22 22.96 -2.91
N THR A 86 23.60 24.10 -2.59
CA THR A 86 24.19 25.43 -2.78
C THR A 86 25.44 25.62 -1.91
N GLU A 87 25.37 25.27 -0.62
CA GLU A 87 26.51 25.34 0.30
C GLU A 87 27.68 24.45 -0.17
N TRP A 88 27.37 23.24 -0.65
CA TRP A 88 28.37 22.32 -1.19
C TRP A 88 29.03 22.87 -2.46
N ASN A 89 28.24 23.37 -3.41
CA ASN A 89 28.76 23.94 -4.66
C ASN A 89 29.64 25.16 -4.39
N GLN A 90 29.26 26.03 -3.46
CA GLN A 90 30.10 27.17 -3.04
C GLN A 90 31.40 26.72 -2.36
N TYR A 91 31.35 25.67 -1.54
CA TYR A 91 32.56 25.07 -0.97
C TYR A 91 33.50 24.55 -2.07
N VAL A 92 32.97 23.77 -3.02
CA VAL A 92 33.73 23.22 -4.15
C VAL A 92 34.34 24.33 -5.00
N ALA A 93 33.56 25.37 -5.35
CA ALA A 93 34.04 26.50 -6.14
C ALA A 93 35.20 27.23 -5.45
N ARG A 94 35.09 27.49 -4.14
CA ARG A 94 36.18 28.13 -3.37
C ARG A 94 37.44 27.26 -3.33
N ARG A 95 37.31 25.95 -3.17
CA ARG A 95 38.46 25.03 -3.06
C ARG A 95 39.16 24.78 -4.39
N THR A 96 38.42 24.82 -5.49
CA THR A 96 38.92 24.61 -6.85
C THR A 96 39.27 25.89 -7.58
N GLN A 97 39.10 27.07 -6.96
CA GLN A 97 39.22 28.37 -7.63
C GLN A 97 38.35 28.42 -8.90
N HIS A 98 37.06 28.09 -8.77
CA HIS A 98 36.12 27.98 -9.88
C HIS A 98 36.58 27.02 -10.99
N GLY A 99 37.19 25.89 -10.60
CA GLY A 99 37.69 24.88 -11.54
C GLY A 99 39.11 25.12 -12.08
N ALA A 100 39.77 26.23 -11.71
CA ALA A 100 41.15 26.50 -12.13
C ALA A 100 42.18 25.56 -11.48
N LYS A 101 41.83 24.92 -10.36
CA LYS A 101 42.67 23.96 -9.64
C LYS A 101 41.89 22.69 -9.29
N PRO A 102 42.56 21.51 -9.28
CA PRO A 102 41.94 20.27 -8.86
C PRO A 102 41.58 20.31 -7.37
N MET A 103 40.61 19.48 -6.97
CA MET A 103 40.18 19.37 -5.58
C MET A 103 41.37 18.94 -4.68
N PRO A 104 41.65 19.65 -3.58
CA PRO A 104 42.71 19.26 -2.65
C PRO A 104 42.47 17.86 -2.06
N LYS A 105 43.55 17.09 -1.83
CA LYS A 105 43.48 15.73 -1.24
C LYS A 105 42.80 15.69 0.13
N LYS A 106 42.88 16.76 0.93
CA LYS A 106 42.17 16.93 2.21
C LYS A 106 41.00 17.90 2.03
N CYS A 107 39.79 17.37 1.91
CA CYS A 107 38.54 18.12 1.79
C CYS A 107 37.42 17.49 2.63
N ARG A 108 36.36 18.28 2.88
CA ARG A 108 35.13 17.79 3.51
C ARG A 108 34.51 16.72 2.61
N LYS A 109 33.92 15.68 3.21
CA LYS A 109 33.15 14.67 2.47
C LYS A 109 31.87 15.31 1.91
N LYS A 110 31.55 15.00 0.65
CA LYS A 110 30.28 15.42 0.03
C LYS A 110 29.11 14.87 0.86
N PRO A 111 28.15 15.72 1.28
CA PRO A 111 26.92 15.24 1.89
C PRO A 111 26.14 14.38 0.89
N THR A 112 25.69 13.19 1.30
CA THR A 112 24.97 12.25 0.41
C THR A 112 23.71 12.87 -0.18
N ILE A 113 23.01 13.70 0.60
CA ILE A 113 21.78 14.40 0.22
C ILE A 113 21.93 15.28 -1.04
N VAL A 114 23.15 15.71 -1.37
CA VAL A 114 23.42 16.53 -2.56
C VAL A 114 23.18 15.72 -3.84
N ASP A 115 23.36 14.40 -3.80
CA ASP A 115 23.08 13.50 -4.94
C ASP A 115 21.60 13.08 -5.00
N ASP A 116 20.86 13.25 -3.89
CA ASP A 116 19.44 12.88 -3.77
C ASP A 116 18.50 14.05 -4.10
N GLN A 117 18.98 15.13 -4.72
CA GLN A 117 18.12 16.23 -5.15
C GLN A 117 17.02 15.73 -6.07
N MET A 118 15.77 16.05 -5.71
CA MET A 118 14.59 15.73 -6.50
C MET A 118 14.36 16.81 -7.57
N VAL A 119 14.15 16.37 -8.80
CA VAL A 119 13.72 17.24 -9.91
C VAL A 119 12.21 17.14 -10.10
N THR A 120 11.64 17.98 -10.97
CA THR A 120 10.20 17.99 -11.23
C THR A 120 9.69 16.63 -11.70
N GLU A 121 10.46 15.93 -12.53
CA GLU A 121 10.14 14.61 -13.05
C GLU A 121 10.12 13.56 -11.92
N ASP A 122 11.01 13.67 -10.92
CA ASP A 122 11.01 12.77 -9.76
C ASP A 122 9.68 12.91 -8.98
N TRP A 123 9.22 14.14 -8.75
CA TRP A 123 7.96 14.41 -8.06
C TRP A 123 6.74 13.97 -8.87
N SER A 124 6.78 14.09 -10.20
CA SER A 124 5.74 13.54 -11.07
C SER A 124 5.64 12.02 -10.91
N VAL A 125 6.76 11.29 -10.87
CA VAL A 125 6.75 9.85 -10.63
C VAL A 125 6.19 9.50 -9.25
N ILE A 126 6.51 10.26 -8.19
CA ILE A 126 5.91 10.07 -6.86
C ILE A 126 4.39 10.25 -6.92
N ALA A 127 3.89 11.27 -7.64
CA ALA A 127 2.46 11.50 -7.79
C ALA A 127 1.75 10.33 -8.50
N GLU A 128 2.34 9.78 -9.56
CA GLU A 128 1.81 8.60 -10.26
C GLU A 128 1.79 7.37 -9.34
N TYR A 129 2.86 7.12 -8.58
CA TYR A 129 2.85 6.05 -7.57
C TYR A 129 1.72 6.21 -6.55
N LEU A 130 1.49 7.43 -6.05
CA LEU A 130 0.39 7.71 -5.13
C LEU A 130 -0.98 7.44 -5.77
N ALA A 131 -1.16 7.80 -7.04
CA ALA A 131 -2.40 7.51 -7.77
C ALA A 131 -2.63 6.00 -7.91
N ILE A 132 -1.60 5.24 -8.26
CA ILE A 132 -1.66 3.77 -8.40
C ILE A 132 -1.92 3.09 -7.05
N LEU A 133 -1.26 3.54 -5.97
CA LEU A 133 -1.36 2.92 -4.65
C LEU A 133 -2.65 3.28 -3.89
N LYS A 134 -3.32 4.38 -4.26
CA LYS A 134 -4.51 4.86 -3.55
C LYS A 134 -5.63 3.81 -3.48
N PRO A 135 -6.03 3.11 -4.56
CA PRO A 135 -6.98 2.01 -4.49
C PRO A 135 -6.57 0.89 -3.53
N LEU A 136 -5.29 0.50 -3.53
CA LEU A 136 -4.77 -0.53 -2.63
C LEU A 136 -4.86 -0.09 -1.17
N LYS A 137 -4.50 1.17 -0.85
CA LYS A 137 -4.66 1.74 0.48
C LYS A 137 -6.12 1.77 0.94
N ILE A 138 -7.04 2.14 0.06
CA ILE A 138 -8.47 2.13 0.35
C ILE A 138 -8.95 0.71 0.66
N ALA A 139 -8.58 -0.26 -0.18
CA ALA A 139 -8.95 -1.67 0.00
C ALA A 139 -8.42 -2.24 1.32
N THR A 140 -7.13 -2.06 1.62
CA THR A 140 -6.53 -2.53 2.88
C THR A 140 -7.21 -1.93 4.11
N LYS A 141 -7.39 -0.60 4.16
CA LYS A 141 -8.11 0.08 5.25
C LYS A 141 -9.58 -0.37 5.38
N ARG A 142 -10.24 -0.68 4.26
CA ARG A 142 -11.60 -1.19 4.28
C ARG A 142 -11.67 -2.60 4.86
N LEU A 143 -10.73 -3.46 4.49
CA LEU A 143 -10.74 -4.89 4.82
C LEU A 143 -10.09 -5.21 6.17
N GLU A 144 -9.27 -4.33 6.74
CA GLU A 144 -8.72 -4.50 8.10
C GLU A 144 -9.73 -4.19 9.23
N GLY A 145 -10.94 -3.77 8.87
CA GLY A 145 -12.00 -3.45 9.81
C GLY A 145 -12.56 -4.65 10.58
N GLN A 146 -13.30 -4.37 11.65
CA GLN A 146 -14.08 -5.39 12.34
C GLN A 146 -15.50 -5.42 11.73
N PRO A 147 -15.96 -6.56 11.17
CA PRO A 147 -17.22 -6.63 10.42
C PRO A 147 -18.47 -6.67 11.32
N ARG A 148 -18.71 -5.60 12.10
CA ARG A 148 -19.82 -5.52 13.06
C ARG A 148 -21.20 -5.45 12.39
N GLN A 149 -21.27 -4.96 11.15
CA GLN A 149 -22.51 -4.80 10.38
C GLN A 149 -22.47 -5.55 9.05
N GLY A 150 -21.65 -6.61 8.96
CA GLY A 150 -21.46 -7.34 7.70
C GLY A 150 -20.80 -6.49 6.60
N LYS A 151 -20.02 -5.47 6.98
CA LYS A 151 -19.24 -4.58 6.12
C LYS A 151 -17.93 -4.25 6.82
N PHE A 152 -16.93 -3.80 6.08
CA PHE A 152 -15.61 -3.42 6.57
C PHE A 152 -14.85 -4.63 7.12
N GLY A 153 -14.37 -5.47 6.19
CA GLY A 153 -13.62 -6.70 6.51
C GLY A 153 -14.50 -7.95 6.53
N ALA A 154 -15.70 -7.88 5.95
CA ALA A 154 -16.53 -9.06 5.79
C ALA A 154 -15.98 -9.92 4.63
N ILE A 155 -15.95 -11.24 4.81
CA ILE A 155 -15.32 -12.17 3.85
C ILE A 155 -15.90 -12.01 2.43
N TRP A 156 -17.19 -11.69 2.32
CA TRP A 156 -17.85 -11.49 1.02
C TRP A 156 -17.26 -10.35 0.20
N GLU A 157 -16.62 -9.36 0.85
CA GLU A 157 -16.01 -8.21 0.17
C GLU A 157 -14.72 -8.59 -0.57
N VAL A 158 -14.07 -9.69 -0.18
CA VAL A 158 -12.70 -10.00 -0.62
C VAL A 158 -12.63 -10.23 -2.12
N LEU A 159 -13.45 -11.13 -2.68
CA LEU A 159 -13.39 -11.47 -4.11
C LEU A 159 -13.63 -10.24 -5.00
N LEU A 160 -14.67 -9.46 -4.70
CA LEU A 160 -15.00 -8.25 -5.46
C LEU A 160 -13.92 -7.17 -5.32
N THR A 161 -13.28 -7.07 -4.14
CA THR A 161 -12.18 -6.12 -3.93
C THR A 161 -10.94 -6.53 -4.72
N MET A 162 -10.60 -7.83 -4.75
CA MET A 162 -9.46 -8.33 -5.52
C MET A 162 -9.67 -8.10 -7.03
N GLU A 163 -10.85 -8.41 -7.56
CA GLU A 163 -11.24 -8.12 -8.95
C GLU A 163 -11.06 -6.63 -9.31
N TRP A 164 -11.58 -5.75 -8.45
CA TRP A 164 -11.45 -4.31 -8.66
C TRP A 164 -10.00 -3.84 -8.67
N LEU A 165 -9.16 -4.36 -7.76
CA LEU A 165 -7.75 -4.03 -7.70
C LEU A 165 -6.95 -4.61 -8.88
N LEU A 166 -7.25 -5.82 -9.33
CA LEU A 166 -6.62 -6.44 -10.51
C LEU A 166 -6.88 -5.59 -11.75
N LYS A 167 -8.14 -5.23 -11.99
CA LYS A 167 -8.53 -4.35 -13.07
C LYS A 167 -7.81 -3.01 -13.02
N HIS A 168 -7.74 -2.37 -11.85
CA HIS A 168 -7.00 -1.11 -11.67
C HIS A 168 -5.52 -1.25 -12.04
N LEU A 169 -4.87 -2.34 -11.64
CA LEU A 169 -3.47 -2.58 -11.99
C LEU A 169 -3.27 -2.94 -13.47
N GLU A 170 -4.24 -3.59 -14.13
CA GLU A 170 -4.23 -3.81 -15.58
C GLU A 170 -4.33 -2.50 -16.36
N GLU A 171 -5.24 -1.62 -15.96
CA GLU A 171 -5.37 -0.28 -16.53
C GLU A 171 -4.07 0.51 -16.35
N ALA A 172 -3.46 0.48 -15.16
CA ALA A 172 -2.18 1.13 -14.89
C ALA A 172 -1.04 0.53 -15.74
N LYS A 173 -1.01 -0.80 -15.93
CA LYS A 173 -0.01 -1.46 -16.81
C LYS A 173 -0.11 -0.97 -18.25
N LEU A 174 -1.33 -0.80 -18.77
CA LEU A 174 -1.56 -0.29 -20.13
C LEU A 174 -1.15 1.18 -20.25
N GLN A 175 -1.48 1.99 -19.24
CA GLN A 175 -1.11 3.41 -19.21
C GLN A 175 0.40 3.61 -19.26
N HIS A 176 1.16 2.82 -18.50
CA HIS A 176 2.61 2.97 -18.33
C HIS A 176 3.44 2.03 -19.23
N GLU A 177 2.83 1.35 -20.21
CA GLU A 177 3.53 0.37 -21.07
C GLU A 177 4.70 1.01 -21.84
N ARG A 178 4.48 2.23 -22.30
CA ARG A 178 5.39 2.99 -23.19
C ARG A 178 6.23 4.04 -22.46
N ASP A 179 6.16 4.09 -21.14
CA ASP A 179 6.98 5.00 -20.36
C ASP A 179 8.46 4.70 -20.61
N GLU A 180 9.24 5.77 -20.85
CA GLU A 180 10.68 5.68 -21.07
C GLU A 180 11.38 5.10 -19.84
N GLU A 181 10.98 5.55 -18.65
CA GLU A 181 11.47 5.07 -17.37
C GLU A 181 10.71 3.82 -16.91
N PRO A 182 11.41 2.73 -16.58
CA PRO A 182 10.77 1.43 -16.39
C PRO A 182 10.10 1.24 -15.02
N TYR A 183 10.26 2.17 -14.07
CA TYR A 183 9.88 1.96 -12.65
C TYR A 183 8.38 1.68 -12.47
N LEU A 184 7.51 2.48 -13.08
CA LEU A 184 6.06 2.34 -12.99
C LEU A 184 5.60 1.08 -13.72
N ARG A 185 6.09 0.86 -14.95
CA ARG A 185 5.79 -0.35 -15.74
C ARG A 185 6.15 -1.64 -15.00
N ILE A 186 7.36 -1.72 -14.46
CA ILE A 186 7.82 -2.90 -13.70
C ILE A 186 7.02 -3.01 -12.40
N GLY A 187 6.82 -1.89 -11.69
CA GLY A 187 6.08 -1.85 -10.43
C GLY A 187 4.63 -2.34 -10.56
N CYS A 188 3.88 -1.84 -11.55
CA CYS A 188 2.51 -2.26 -11.83
C CYS A 188 2.44 -3.74 -12.21
N ASN A 189 3.37 -4.23 -13.03
CA ASN A 189 3.44 -5.66 -13.38
C ASN A 189 3.69 -6.54 -12.16
N LEU A 190 4.68 -6.21 -11.33
CA LEU A 190 4.98 -6.95 -10.11
C LEU A 190 3.82 -6.89 -9.11
N GLY A 191 3.18 -5.73 -8.98
CA GLY A 191 2.00 -5.55 -8.14
C GLY A 191 0.84 -6.42 -8.61
N TRP A 192 0.56 -6.44 -9.91
CA TRP A 192 -0.49 -7.27 -10.50
C TRP A 192 -0.21 -8.75 -10.30
N MET A 193 1.01 -9.21 -10.62
CA MET A 193 1.41 -10.62 -10.43
C MET A 193 1.28 -11.04 -8.97
N LYS A 194 1.63 -10.15 -8.04
CA LYS A 194 1.52 -10.44 -6.61
C LYS A 194 0.06 -10.52 -6.17
N LEU A 195 -0.79 -9.62 -6.67
CA LEU A 195 -2.21 -9.62 -6.37
C LEU A 195 -2.91 -10.86 -6.94
N ASP A 196 -2.60 -11.23 -8.18
CA ASP A 196 -3.10 -12.44 -8.84
C ASP A 196 -2.71 -13.70 -8.08
N GLN A 197 -1.45 -13.78 -7.60
CA GLN A 197 -1.02 -14.86 -6.72
C GLN A 197 -1.89 -14.98 -5.45
N TYR A 198 -2.22 -13.86 -4.80
CA TYR A 198 -3.09 -13.88 -3.62
C TYR A 198 -4.54 -14.16 -3.97
N TYR A 199 -5.00 -13.73 -5.14
CA TYR A 199 -6.34 -13.99 -5.61
C TYR A 199 -6.55 -15.49 -5.85
N ALA A 200 -5.58 -16.18 -6.46
CA ALA A 200 -5.60 -17.63 -6.63
C ALA A 200 -5.71 -18.41 -5.31
N LEU A 201 -5.09 -17.93 -4.22
CA LEU A 201 -5.22 -18.54 -2.89
C LEU A 201 -6.64 -18.48 -2.31
N THR A 202 -7.51 -17.61 -2.83
CA THR A 202 -8.92 -17.59 -2.40
C THR A 202 -9.67 -18.84 -2.85
N GLU A 203 -9.17 -19.56 -3.85
CA GLU A 203 -9.75 -20.83 -4.31
C GLU A 203 -9.50 -21.99 -3.34
N ASP A 204 -8.49 -21.90 -2.48
CA ASP A 204 -8.16 -22.94 -1.48
C ASP A 204 -9.28 -23.10 -0.42
N SER A 205 -10.22 -22.15 -0.34
CA SER A 205 -11.36 -22.24 0.56
C SER A 205 -12.66 -21.82 -0.11
N PRO A 206 -13.70 -22.70 -0.14
CA PRO A 206 -15.02 -22.31 -0.64
C PRO A 206 -15.69 -21.22 0.19
N ALA A 207 -15.15 -20.88 1.37
CA ALA A 207 -15.70 -19.86 2.26
C ALA A 207 -15.79 -18.47 1.59
N TYR A 208 -14.82 -18.10 0.75
CA TYR A 208 -14.85 -16.82 0.04
C TYR A 208 -16.05 -16.74 -0.90
N LEU A 209 -16.19 -17.74 -1.78
CA LEU A 209 -17.31 -17.81 -2.72
C LEU A 209 -18.65 -18.01 -2.01
N ALA A 210 -18.72 -18.90 -1.02
CA ALA A 210 -19.93 -19.14 -0.23
C ALA A 210 -20.41 -17.86 0.45
N SER A 211 -19.49 -17.08 1.05
CA SER A 211 -19.86 -15.83 1.72
C SER A 211 -20.46 -14.79 0.75
N LEU A 212 -19.94 -14.71 -0.47
CA LEU A 212 -20.46 -13.83 -1.51
C LEU A 212 -21.84 -14.27 -2.00
N VAL A 213 -22.03 -15.57 -2.24
CA VAL A 213 -23.30 -16.15 -2.68
C VAL A 213 -24.39 -16.03 -1.61
N LEU A 214 -24.04 -16.21 -0.34
CA LEU A 214 -24.96 -16.07 0.79
C LEU A 214 -25.34 -14.60 1.07
N HIS A 215 -24.62 -13.64 0.50
CA HIS A 215 -24.95 -12.23 0.62
C HIS A 215 -26.22 -11.91 -0.20
N PRO A 216 -27.31 -11.38 0.42
CA PRO A 216 -28.60 -11.20 -0.24
C PRO A 216 -28.57 -10.34 -1.51
N ALA A 217 -27.63 -9.39 -1.59
CA ALA A 217 -27.49 -8.49 -2.73
C ALA A 217 -26.81 -9.14 -3.95
N PHE A 218 -25.92 -10.12 -3.76
CA PHE A 218 -25.10 -10.66 -4.86
C PHE A 218 -25.66 -11.97 -5.39
N ARG A 219 -25.80 -13.00 -4.53
CA ARG A 219 -26.32 -14.33 -4.90
C ARG A 219 -25.56 -14.93 -6.10
N TRP A 220 -25.99 -16.11 -6.57
CA TRP A 220 -25.36 -16.79 -7.72
C TRP A 220 -25.42 -15.98 -9.01
N SER A 221 -26.50 -15.24 -9.24
CA SER A 221 -26.66 -14.45 -10.48
C SER A 221 -25.56 -13.40 -10.66
N THR A 222 -25.09 -12.78 -9.58
CA THR A 222 -23.99 -11.80 -9.70
C THR A 222 -22.67 -12.48 -9.97
N VAL A 223 -22.41 -13.62 -9.31
CA VAL A 223 -21.18 -14.40 -9.54
C VAL A 223 -21.13 -14.89 -10.99
N GLU A 224 -22.22 -15.43 -11.51
CA GLU A 224 -22.31 -15.88 -12.91
C GLU A 224 -22.07 -14.75 -13.91
N SER A 225 -22.57 -13.54 -13.61
CA SER A 225 -22.36 -12.38 -14.47
C SER A 225 -20.95 -11.81 -14.38
N GLN A 226 -20.34 -11.80 -13.20
CA GLN A 226 -19.01 -11.22 -12.99
C GLN A 226 -17.91 -12.11 -13.54
N TRP A 227 -18.05 -13.43 -13.41
CA TRP A 227 -17.07 -14.43 -13.87
C TRP A 227 -17.61 -15.26 -15.04
N SER A 228 -18.38 -14.66 -15.95
CA SER A 228 -18.96 -15.33 -17.12
C SER A 228 -17.91 -16.01 -18.00
N ASP A 229 -16.72 -15.44 -18.04
CA ASP A 229 -15.61 -15.89 -18.88
C ASP A 229 -14.82 -17.06 -18.27
N HIS A 230 -15.20 -17.50 -17.06
CA HIS A 230 -14.56 -18.60 -16.33
C HIS A 230 -15.57 -19.72 -15.97
N PRO A 231 -16.18 -20.39 -16.96
CA PRO A 231 -17.23 -21.39 -16.72
C PRO A 231 -16.75 -22.59 -15.87
N ASP A 232 -15.50 -23.03 -16.05
CA ASP A 232 -14.93 -24.13 -15.28
C ASP A 232 -14.75 -23.77 -13.80
N TRP A 233 -14.36 -22.51 -13.52
CA TRP A 233 -14.24 -22.00 -12.16
C TRP A 233 -15.62 -21.94 -11.48
N LEU A 234 -16.65 -21.44 -12.19
CA LEU A 234 -18.03 -21.41 -11.69
C LEU A 234 -18.54 -22.82 -11.34
N ALA A 235 -18.27 -23.80 -12.20
CA ALA A 235 -18.70 -25.19 -11.98
C ALA A 235 -18.04 -25.80 -10.72
N ARG A 236 -16.71 -25.66 -10.59
CA ARG A 236 -15.98 -26.11 -9.39
C ARG A 236 -16.45 -25.39 -8.13
N GLY A 237 -16.64 -24.07 -8.23
CA GLY A 237 -17.11 -23.24 -7.13
C GLY A 237 -18.48 -23.66 -6.60
N ARG A 238 -19.43 -23.98 -7.49
CA ARG A 238 -20.74 -24.51 -7.07
C ARG A 238 -20.63 -25.83 -6.33
N ALA A 239 -19.84 -26.77 -6.86
CA ALA A 239 -19.64 -28.06 -6.23
C ALA A 239 -19.04 -27.90 -4.82
N ALA A 240 -18.00 -27.06 -4.69
CA ALA A 240 -17.34 -26.82 -3.40
C ALA A 240 -18.25 -26.10 -2.38
N VAL A 241 -19.07 -25.13 -2.82
CA VAL A 241 -20.06 -24.47 -1.95
C VAL A 241 -21.16 -25.45 -1.51
N GLN A 242 -21.59 -26.34 -2.40
CA GLN A 242 -22.58 -27.37 -2.09
C GLN A 242 -22.03 -28.38 -1.06
N GLU A 243 -20.80 -28.85 -1.25
CA GLU A 243 -20.10 -29.73 -0.32
C GLU A 243 -19.98 -29.08 1.08
N LEU A 244 -19.52 -27.83 1.13
CA LEU A 244 -19.43 -27.05 2.38
C LEU A 244 -20.79 -26.96 3.10
N TRP A 245 -21.87 -26.77 2.36
CA TRP A 245 -23.23 -26.74 2.91
C TRP A 245 -23.66 -28.11 3.45
N GLU A 246 -23.36 -29.19 2.74
CA GLU A 246 -23.71 -30.56 3.16
C GLU A 246 -22.97 -30.97 4.44
N GLU A 247 -21.70 -30.61 4.57
CA GLU A 247 -20.91 -30.78 5.80
C GLU A 247 -21.54 -30.03 6.98
N TYR A 248 -21.89 -28.76 6.77
CA TYR A 248 -22.56 -27.95 7.79
C TYR A 248 -23.91 -28.56 8.20
N ARG A 249 -24.71 -29.00 7.22
CA ARG A 249 -26.02 -29.61 7.46
C ARG A 249 -25.88 -30.89 8.30
N THR A 250 -24.95 -31.76 7.93
CA THR A 250 -24.74 -33.07 8.59
C THR A 250 -24.19 -32.91 10.00
N SER A 251 -23.26 -31.97 10.20
CA SER A 251 -22.69 -31.66 11.53
C SER A 251 -23.70 -31.01 12.49
N ARG A 252 -24.72 -30.32 11.97
CA ARG A 252 -25.84 -29.81 12.77
C ARG A 252 -26.83 -30.94 13.12
N SER A 253 -27.10 -31.86 12.21
CA SER A 253 -27.96 -33.02 12.46
C SER A 253 -27.41 -33.96 13.54
N SER A 254 -26.09 -34.11 13.66
CA SER A 254 -25.46 -34.93 14.71
C SER A 254 -25.51 -34.30 16.11
N LYS A 255 -25.58 -32.97 16.21
CA LYS A 255 -25.72 -32.23 17.49
C LYS A 255 -27.17 -32.20 18.03
N ILE A 256 -28.18 -32.46 17.19
CA ILE A 256 -29.61 -32.50 17.58
C ILE A 256 -30.05 -33.96 17.79
N ARG A 257 -29.30 -34.74 18.59
CA ARG A 257 -29.83 -35.96 19.22
C ARG A 257 -30.24 -35.59 20.64
N TYR A 258 -31.54 -35.35 20.84
CA TYR A 258 -32.09 -35.20 22.19
C TYR A 258 -31.75 -36.46 23.02
N PRO A 259 -31.36 -36.34 24.31
CA PRO A 259 -31.29 -37.47 25.21
C PRO A 259 -32.68 -38.14 25.23
N ARG A 260 -32.74 -39.45 24.94
CA ARG A 260 -33.99 -40.20 25.12
C ARG A 260 -34.45 -40.03 26.57
N SER A 261 -35.64 -39.47 26.76
CA SER A 261 -36.29 -39.41 28.06
C SER A 261 -36.32 -40.81 28.68
N PRO A 262 -35.96 -40.99 29.97
CA PRO A 262 -36.06 -42.28 30.63
C PRO A 262 -37.51 -42.75 30.61
N GLN A 263 -37.75 -43.95 30.08
CA GLN A 263 -39.05 -44.61 30.20
C GLN A 263 -39.33 -44.82 31.70
N LEU A 264 -40.41 -44.21 32.20
CA LEU A 264 -40.98 -44.52 33.49
C LEU A 264 -41.43 -45.98 33.48
N GLN A 265 -40.57 -46.89 33.95
CA GLN A 265 -40.98 -48.25 34.26
C GLN A 265 -41.85 -48.21 35.52
N GLY A 266 -43.10 -48.62 35.34
CA GLY A 266 -44.11 -48.69 36.38
C GLY A 266 -43.63 -49.52 37.56
N ARG A 267 -43.71 -48.93 38.75
CA ARG A 267 -43.51 -49.61 40.02
C ARG A 267 -44.75 -50.48 40.27
N GLN A 268 -44.62 -51.79 40.06
CA GLN A 268 -45.63 -52.74 40.51
C GLN A 268 -45.72 -52.71 42.04
N ARG A 269 -46.97 -52.68 42.52
CA ARG A 269 -47.33 -52.80 43.94
C ARG A 269 -46.99 -54.21 44.43
N THR A 270 -46.40 -54.27 45.61
CA THR A 270 -46.47 -55.41 46.54
C THR A 270 -46.85 -54.86 47.90
#